data_AF-A0A1R1SHN5-F1
#
_entry.id   AF-A0A1R1SHN5-F1
#
_cell.length_a   1.000
_cell.length_b   1.000
_cell.length_c   1.000
_cell.angle_alpha   90.00
_cell.angle_beta   90.00
_cell.angle_gamma   90.00
#
_symmetry.space_group_name_H-M   'P 1'
#
loop_
_entity.id
_entity.type
_entity.pdbx_description
1 polymer ?
#
loop_
_entity_poly.entity_id
_entity_poly.type
_entity_poly.pdbx_seq_one_letter_code
_entity_poly.pdbx_strand_id
1 'polypeptide(L)'
;MAVSLSVALVACGPEKEKEYTGAEPSQGTAADAARFAPLVRLAKGETLEPMDATHFIERSALRFDHDGMCRDEGPVADPADPRRLGSAENPYQHADIEPGKASSKPVSCPGHGERWRTSTEPDGGFYLDPPKEVREGEGTGAPVYWEYHKHKTDPARGAYVYWFFYAYNNLLGGNRHEGDWERVAVQLRDGKPEAMTFAKHGGDPCSVKWSDLDPKGGHPTVYSARGSHGSYPTKGYHRVKTTLDRTSEGTEWHTWDNIRPVKGQPWWGYAGWWGSQQHVSGFNGPIGPYPKRLLPGIFTSDSCGPADEKPTDPPSDQPTDQPTDQAAPRTKEGAIRRYEQYLHAVGREDLDTVCEVAGPAAKKAEDEGFGPCEATFPITFQMISPTQKKALQTATVDPRKVVVRAPDKFDIPAAAVRASVTFSESEIGTSTLEYLKGNWYITD
;
A
#
# COMPACT_ATOMS: atom_id res chain seq x y z
N MET A 1 -35.60 -0.81 46.20
CA MET A 1 -34.54 -1.69 45.67
C MET A 1 -34.04 -1.06 44.39
N ALA A 2 -32.83 -0.51 44.40
CA ALA A 2 -32.18 0.03 43.22
C ALA A 2 -31.01 -0.90 42.89
N VAL A 3 -31.03 -1.49 41.69
CA VAL A 3 -29.97 -2.38 41.22
C VAL A 3 -28.90 -1.50 40.58
N SER A 4 -27.69 -1.62 41.12
CA SER A 4 -26.47 -0.97 40.65
C SER A 4 -26.03 -1.60 39.32
N LEU A 5 -25.78 -0.79 38.29
CA LEU A 5 -25.03 -1.21 37.11
C LEU A 5 -23.64 -0.56 37.18
N SER A 6 -22.65 -1.36 37.58
CA SER A 6 -21.24 -1.01 37.45
C SER A 6 -20.82 -1.19 36.01
N VAL A 7 -20.63 -0.09 35.28
CA VAL A 7 -19.93 -0.10 33.99
C VAL A 7 -18.45 -0.20 34.27
N ALA A 8 -17.84 -1.33 33.93
CA ALA A 8 -16.39 -1.48 33.90
C ALA A 8 -15.85 -0.64 32.73
N LEU A 9 -15.28 0.52 33.05
CA LEU A 9 -14.43 1.29 32.16
C LEU A 9 -13.14 0.49 31.94
N VAL A 10 -13.01 -0.15 30.78
CA VAL A 10 -11.70 -0.56 30.27
C VAL A 10 -10.94 0.72 29.96
N ALA A 11 -10.00 1.07 30.84
CA ALA A 11 -9.12 2.20 30.66
C ALA A 11 -8.16 1.94 29.50
N CYS A 12 -8.51 2.41 28.30
CA CYS A 12 -7.49 2.81 27.34
C CYS A 12 -6.76 4.00 27.97
N GLY A 13 -5.49 3.84 28.33
CA GLY A 13 -4.66 4.98 28.70
C GLY A 13 -4.69 6.05 27.60
N PRO A 14 -4.48 7.33 27.93
CA PRO A 14 -4.47 8.37 26.91
C PRO A 14 -3.40 8.05 25.87
N GLU A 15 -3.79 8.02 24.59
CA GLU A 15 -2.81 8.03 23.50
C GLU A 15 -1.84 9.19 23.74
N LYS A 16 -0.53 8.91 23.73
CA LYS A 16 0.47 9.98 23.78
C LYS A 16 0.20 10.90 22.59
N GLU A 17 -0.02 12.19 22.87
CA GLU A 17 -0.24 13.18 21.82
C GLU A 17 0.98 13.23 20.90
N LYS A 18 0.76 12.99 19.61
CA LYS A 18 1.84 12.95 18.60
C LYS A 18 2.29 14.35 18.26
N GLU A 19 3.60 14.58 18.27
CA GLU A 19 4.16 15.85 17.79
C GLU A 19 4.16 15.86 16.24
N TYR A 20 3.55 16.91 15.68
CA TYR A 20 3.50 17.17 14.24
C TYR A 20 4.34 18.39 13.86
N THR A 21 5.37 18.25 13.04
CA THR A 21 6.22 19.39 12.63
C THR A 21 6.15 19.62 11.12
N GLY A 22 6.30 20.88 10.71
CA GLY A 22 6.38 21.26 9.29
C GLY A 22 7.80 21.56 8.87
N ALA A 23 8.03 21.58 7.57
CA ALA A 23 9.33 21.88 6.99
C ALA A 23 9.77 23.34 7.27
N GLU A 24 11.03 23.51 7.63
CA GLU A 24 11.74 24.79 7.73
C GLU A 24 13.00 24.79 6.83
N PRO A 25 12.83 24.86 5.49
CA PRO A 25 13.94 24.61 4.56
C PRO A 25 15.11 25.59 4.68
N SER A 26 14.91 26.78 5.23
CA SER A 26 15.96 27.79 5.43
C SER A 26 16.94 27.46 6.56
N GLN A 27 16.66 26.42 7.35
CA GLN A 27 17.43 26.07 8.55
C GLN A 27 18.39 24.91 8.32
N GLY A 28 18.16 24.11 7.27
CA GLY A 28 19.07 23.04 6.85
C GLY A 28 20.06 23.50 5.80
N THR A 29 21.17 22.80 5.67
CA THR A 29 22.17 23.01 4.60
C THR A 29 22.29 21.76 3.74
N ALA A 30 22.57 21.93 2.44
CA ALA A 30 22.81 20.80 1.54
C ALA A 30 24.04 19.97 1.96
N ALA A 31 25.05 20.61 2.55
CA ALA A 31 26.26 19.94 3.02
C ALA A 31 25.96 18.97 4.17
N ASP A 32 25.19 19.41 5.16
CA ASP A 32 24.79 18.55 6.28
C ASP A 32 23.79 17.48 5.85
N ALA A 33 22.85 17.81 4.95
CA ALA A 33 21.94 16.84 4.36
C ALA A 33 22.72 15.70 3.67
N ALA A 34 23.72 16.03 2.84
CA ALA A 34 24.58 15.02 2.22
C ALA A 34 25.40 14.24 3.26
N ARG A 35 25.96 14.92 4.27
CA ARG A 35 26.78 14.31 5.32
C ARG A 35 26.04 13.29 6.17
N PHE A 36 24.75 13.51 6.43
CA PHE A 36 23.94 12.64 7.29
C PHE A 36 23.02 11.71 6.50
N ALA A 37 23.03 11.78 5.17
CA ALA A 37 22.16 10.97 4.31
C ALA A 37 22.41 9.47 4.54
N PRO A 38 21.37 8.63 4.63
CA PRO A 38 21.55 7.22 4.92
C PRO A 38 22.08 6.42 3.72
N LEU A 39 22.79 5.33 3.99
CA LEU A 39 22.90 4.25 3.01
C LEU A 39 21.58 3.47 3.04
N VAL A 40 20.87 3.39 1.91
CA VAL A 40 19.68 2.54 1.80
C VAL A 40 20.08 1.19 1.21
N ARG A 41 19.70 0.11 1.86
CA ARG A 41 19.81 -1.27 1.37
C ARG A 41 18.45 -1.69 0.84
N LEU A 42 18.32 -1.78 -0.48
CA LEU A 42 17.15 -2.39 -1.10
C LEU A 42 17.14 -3.89 -0.78
N ALA A 43 15.96 -4.48 -0.60
CA ALA A 43 15.86 -5.90 -0.34
C ALA A 43 16.42 -6.73 -1.51
N LYS A 44 16.97 -7.91 -1.23
CA LYS A 44 17.42 -8.85 -2.27
C LYS A 44 16.26 -9.23 -3.18
N GLY A 45 16.48 -9.08 -4.49
CA GLY A 45 15.47 -9.38 -5.51
C GLY A 45 14.34 -8.36 -5.58
N GLU A 46 14.56 -7.13 -5.11
CA GLU A 46 13.68 -6.00 -5.43
C GLU A 46 13.67 -5.76 -6.95
N THR A 47 12.49 -5.44 -7.47
CA THR A 47 12.25 -5.10 -8.88
C THR A 47 11.46 -3.81 -9.05
N LEU A 48 10.90 -3.27 -7.96
CA LEU A 48 10.27 -1.96 -7.89
C LEU A 48 11.32 -1.01 -7.31
N GLU A 49 12.14 -0.45 -8.19
CA GLU A 49 13.31 0.31 -7.78
C GLU A 49 12.96 1.79 -7.51
N PRO A 50 13.84 2.54 -6.81
CA PRO A 50 13.69 3.98 -6.62
C PRO A 50 13.55 4.74 -7.94
N MET A 51 12.92 5.91 -7.90
CA MET A 51 12.65 6.70 -9.10
C MET A 51 12.69 8.22 -8.86
N ASP A 52 13.03 9.00 -9.90
CA ASP A 52 12.84 10.46 -9.85
C ASP A 52 11.34 10.81 -9.91
N ALA A 53 10.86 11.50 -8.88
CA ALA A 53 9.48 11.95 -8.78
C ALA A 53 9.08 12.89 -9.94
N THR A 54 10.03 13.62 -10.52
CA THR A 54 9.78 14.47 -11.70
C THR A 54 9.47 13.63 -12.92
N HIS A 55 10.25 12.57 -13.16
CA HIS A 55 10.01 11.64 -14.26
C HIS A 55 8.69 10.87 -14.08
N PHE A 56 8.26 10.66 -12.84
CA PHE A 56 6.96 10.02 -12.54
C PHE A 56 5.82 10.91 -13.03
N ILE A 57 5.89 12.20 -12.69
CA ILE A 57 4.91 13.20 -13.11
C ILE A 57 4.90 13.35 -14.63
N GLU A 58 6.06 13.48 -15.26
CA GLU A 58 6.19 13.67 -16.72
C GLU A 58 5.67 12.47 -17.54
N ARG A 59 5.55 11.30 -16.90
CA ARG A 59 4.96 10.09 -17.48
C ARG A 59 3.53 9.84 -17.01
N SER A 60 2.97 10.68 -16.14
CA SER A 60 1.62 10.51 -15.60
C SER A 60 0.63 11.45 -16.27
N ALA A 61 -0.59 10.96 -16.47
CA ALA A 61 -1.73 11.83 -16.65
C ALA A 61 -2.14 12.44 -15.30
N LEU A 62 -2.45 13.74 -15.28
CA LEU A 62 -3.10 14.37 -14.14
C LEU A 62 -4.61 14.17 -14.27
N ARG A 63 -5.22 13.53 -13.29
CA ARG A 63 -6.66 13.27 -13.23
C ARG A 63 -7.29 13.89 -12.00
N PHE A 64 -8.61 13.89 -11.98
CA PHE A 64 -9.43 14.39 -10.89
C PHE A 64 -10.38 13.29 -10.41
N ASP A 65 -10.48 13.15 -9.08
CA ASP A 65 -11.36 12.21 -8.40
C ASP A 65 -12.48 13.01 -7.72
N HIS A 66 -13.71 12.88 -8.21
CA HIS A 66 -14.88 13.46 -7.55
C HIS A 66 -15.38 12.46 -6.51
N ASP A 67 -15.11 12.75 -5.23
CA ASP A 67 -15.59 12.05 -4.04
C ASP A 67 -16.57 10.88 -4.32
N GLY A 68 -16.05 9.64 -4.47
CA GLY A 68 -16.86 8.42 -4.56
C GLY A 68 -17.00 7.78 -5.95
N MET A 69 -15.91 7.17 -6.46
CA MET A 69 -15.85 6.42 -7.73
C MET A 69 -16.22 7.21 -9.00
N CYS A 70 -16.44 8.52 -8.89
CA CYS A 70 -16.84 9.38 -10.00
C CYS A 70 -15.60 10.05 -10.59
N ARG A 71 -14.99 9.39 -11.58
CA ARG A 71 -13.80 9.90 -12.27
C ARG A 71 -14.20 10.61 -13.56
N ASP A 72 -13.45 11.65 -13.94
CA ASP A 72 -13.57 12.24 -15.25
C ASP A 72 -13.21 11.25 -16.37
N GLU A 73 -13.91 11.35 -17.49
CA GLU A 73 -13.61 10.55 -18.69
C GLU A 73 -12.21 10.88 -19.25
N GLY A 74 -11.82 12.16 -19.20
CA GLY A 74 -10.53 12.67 -19.70
C GLY A 74 -9.60 13.16 -18.60
N PRO A 75 -8.28 13.18 -18.83
CA PRO A 75 -7.34 13.77 -17.89
C PRO A 75 -7.42 15.31 -17.91
N VAL A 76 -7.11 15.94 -16.78
CA VAL A 76 -6.91 17.39 -16.67
C VAL A 76 -5.67 17.83 -17.46
N ALA A 77 -4.64 16.97 -17.49
CA ALA A 77 -3.46 17.13 -18.34
C ALA A 77 -2.83 15.77 -18.63
N ASP A 78 -2.31 15.57 -19.84
CA ASP A 78 -1.58 14.36 -20.22
C ASP A 78 -0.50 14.69 -21.27
N PRO A 79 0.80 14.63 -20.90
CA PRO A 79 1.30 14.38 -19.55
C PRO A 79 1.11 15.60 -18.62
N ALA A 80 1.25 15.38 -17.32
CA ALA A 80 1.29 16.45 -16.34
C ALA A 80 2.60 17.25 -16.43
N ASP A 81 2.53 18.58 -16.31
CA ASP A 81 3.71 19.45 -16.21
C ASP A 81 4.09 19.63 -14.73
N PRO A 82 5.25 19.13 -14.27
CA PRO A 82 5.70 19.28 -12.89
C PRO A 82 5.73 20.73 -12.40
N ARG A 83 6.07 21.69 -13.28
CA ARG A 83 6.18 23.12 -12.91
C ARG A 83 4.83 23.78 -12.69
N ARG A 84 3.79 23.34 -13.39
CA ARG A 84 2.41 23.81 -13.13
C ARG A 84 1.81 23.09 -11.93
N LEU A 85 2.12 21.81 -11.76
CA LEU A 85 1.59 20.97 -10.68
C LEU A 85 1.83 21.55 -9.29
N GLY A 86 3.02 22.10 -9.05
CA GLY A 86 3.40 22.75 -7.79
C GLY A 86 3.33 24.29 -7.80
N SER A 87 2.74 24.91 -8.82
CA SER A 87 2.80 26.37 -8.98
C SER A 87 1.84 27.09 -8.04
N ALA A 88 2.31 28.12 -7.34
CA ALA A 88 1.46 29.05 -6.62
C ALA A 88 0.78 30.09 -7.55
N GLU A 89 1.37 30.35 -8.72
CA GLU A 89 0.91 31.39 -9.64
C GLU A 89 -0.04 30.85 -10.71
N ASN A 90 0.23 29.65 -11.22
CA ASN A 90 -0.53 29.00 -12.29
C ASN A 90 -0.71 27.49 -12.02
N PRO A 91 -1.34 27.11 -10.90
CA PRO A 91 -1.65 25.71 -10.62
C PRO A 91 -2.64 25.15 -11.65
N TYR A 92 -2.67 23.82 -11.81
CA TYR A 92 -3.84 23.19 -12.42
C TYR A 92 -5.08 23.45 -11.58
N GLN A 93 -6.20 23.71 -12.25
CA GLN A 93 -7.48 23.96 -11.64
C GLN A 93 -8.53 23.07 -12.29
N HIS A 94 -9.47 22.59 -11.49
CA HIS A 94 -10.59 21.76 -11.94
C HIS A 94 -11.78 22.01 -11.02
N ALA A 95 -13.00 21.88 -11.54
CA ALA A 95 -14.22 22.06 -10.78
C ALA A 95 -15.08 20.80 -10.89
N ASP A 96 -15.94 20.56 -9.90
CA ASP A 96 -16.83 19.39 -9.89
C ASP A 96 -17.93 19.43 -10.95
N ILE A 97 -18.05 20.57 -11.66
CA ILE A 97 -18.93 20.81 -12.81
C ILE A 97 -18.19 21.69 -13.82
N GLU A 98 -18.07 21.23 -15.08
CA GLU A 98 -17.61 22.08 -16.18
C GLU A 98 -18.80 22.91 -16.72
N PRO A 99 -18.80 24.26 -16.62
CA PRO A 99 -19.93 25.08 -17.05
C PRO A 99 -20.22 24.89 -18.55
N GLY A 100 -21.42 24.38 -18.88
CA GLY A 100 -21.87 24.22 -20.25
C GLY A 100 -21.70 22.82 -20.86
N LYS A 101 -21.14 21.84 -20.12
CA LYS A 101 -21.23 20.42 -20.49
C LYS A 101 -22.25 19.72 -19.61
N ALA A 102 -23.08 18.85 -20.21
CA ALA A 102 -23.86 17.91 -19.41
C ALA A 102 -22.87 17.04 -18.64
N SER A 103 -23.00 16.95 -17.31
CA SER A 103 -22.18 16.01 -16.55
C SER A 103 -22.29 14.65 -17.25
N SER A 104 -21.17 14.09 -17.69
CA SER A 104 -21.11 12.72 -18.18
C SER A 104 -21.41 11.84 -16.96
N LYS A 105 -22.71 11.66 -16.73
CA LYS A 105 -23.30 11.06 -15.53
C LYS A 105 -22.80 9.62 -15.33
N PRO A 106 -22.85 9.13 -14.09
CA PRO A 106 -24.12 8.58 -13.62
C PRO A 106 -24.90 9.56 -12.74
N VAL A 107 -26.22 9.38 -12.69
CA VAL A 107 -27.19 10.13 -11.85
C VAL A 107 -26.89 10.03 -10.34
N SER A 108 -25.85 9.27 -9.96
CA SER A 108 -25.52 8.84 -8.61
C SER A 108 -24.23 9.43 -8.03
N CYS A 109 -23.57 10.39 -8.69
CA CYS A 109 -22.38 11.07 -8.14
C CYS A 109 -22.80 12.20 -7.19
N PRO A 110 -22.78 12.01 -5.85
CA PRO A 110 -23.28 12.99 -4.90
C PRO A 110 -22.11 13.88 -4.46
N GLY A 111 -21.93 15.03 -5.14
CA GLY A 111 -20.82 15.93 -4.78
C GLY A 111 -20.58 17.13 -5.68
N HIS A 112 -21.43 17.37 -6.67
CA HIS A 112 -21.24 18.43 -7.66
C HIS A 112 -21.42 19.84 -7.07
N GLY A 113 -20.32 20.43 -6.61
CA GLY A 113 -20.24 21.85 -6.23
C GLY A 113 -19.64 22.70 -7.35
N GLU A 114 -19.94 24.01 -7.37
CA GLU A 114 -19.32 24.96 -8.31
C GLU A 114 -17.88 25.36 -7.89
N ARG A 115 -17.30 24.68 -6.90
CA ARG A 115 -16.03 25.08 -6.31
C ARG A 115 -14.87 24.63 -7.19
N TRP A 116 -14.10 25.60 -7.67
CA TRP A 116 -12.80 25.34 -8.26
C TRP A 116 -11.80 24.90 -7.18
N ARG A 117 -11.11 23.80 -7.47
CA ARG A 117 -10.01 23.25 -6.69
C ARG A 117 -8.71 23.41 -7.46
N THR A 118 -7.60 23.50 -6.74
CA THR A 118 -6.27 23.57 -7.33
C THR A 118 -5.42 22.36 -6.94
N SER A 119 -4.47 22.00 -7.81
CA SER A 119 -3.48 20.94 -7.57
C SER A 119 -2.60 21.15 -6.31
N THR A 120 -2.64 22.34 -5.71
CA THR A 120 -1.91 22.69 -4.49
C THR A 120 -2.75 22.56 -3.20
N GLU A 121 -4.02 22.18 -3.33
CA GLU A 121 -4.92 21.87 -2.21
C GLU A 121 -4.86 20.36 -1.87
N PRO A 122 -4.57 19.96 -0.62
CA PRO A 122 -4.53 18.55 -0.22
C PRO A 122 -5.85 17.79 -0.40
N ASP A 123 -6.98 18.49 -0.28
CA ASP A 123 -8.34 17.98 -0.51
C ASP A 123 -8.86 18.37 -1.90
N GLY A 124 -7.94 18.64 -2.84
CA GLY A 124 -8.26 19.16 -4.15
C GLY A 124 -8.69 18.11 -5.17
N GLY A 125 -8.69 16.81 -4.85
CA GLY A 125 -9.14 15.73 -5.75
C GLY A 125 -8.15 15.32 -6.85
N PHE A 126 -7.04 16.04 -7.02
CA PHE A 126 -6.05 15.74 -8.06
C PHE A 126 -5.22 14.50 -7.73
N TYR A 127 -5.00 13.65 -8.72
CA TYR A 127 -4.08 12.51 -8.62
C TYR A 127 -3.29 12.25 -9.91
N LEU A 128 -2.11 11.66 -9.76
CA LEU A 128 -1.25 11.23 -10.87
C LEU A 128 -1.57 9.79 -11.27
N ASP A 129 -1.74 9.55 -12.56
CA ASP A 129 -2.07 8.26 -13.17
C ASP A 129 -0.97 7.85 -14.17
N PRO A 130 0.07 7.12 -13.72
CA PRO A 130 1.15 6.67 -14.59
C PRO A 130 0.77 5.40 -15.36
N PRO A 131 1.36 5.16 -16.54
CA PRO A 131 1.25 3.88 -17.22
C PRO A 131 2.10 2.82 -16.49
N LYS A 132 1.77 1.54 -16.69
CA LYS A 132 2.29 0.42 -15.88
C LYS A 132 3.80 0.27 -15.97
N GLU A 133 4.40 0.66 -17.08
CA GLU A 133 5.84 0.56 -17.35
C GLU A 133 6.67 1.42 -16.40
N VAL A 134 6.07 2.48 -15.82
CA VAL A 134 6.75 3.35 -14.86
C VAL A 134 6.99 2.64 -13.52
N ARG A 135 6.22 1.58 -13.21
CA ARG A 135 6.23 0.91 -11.90
C ARG A 135 7.56 0.27 -11.53
N GLU A 136 8.38 -0.12 -12.52
CA GLU A 136 9.70 -0.75 -12.29
C GLU A 136 10.72 0.20 -11.65
N GLY A 137 10.54 1.52 -11.82
CA GLY A 137 11.49 2.51 -11.32
C GLY A 137 12.72 2.71 -12.19
N GLU A 138 13.74 3.36 -11.64
CA GLU A 138 14.93 3.83 -12.37
C GLU A 138 16.26 3.38 -11.73
N GLY A 139 16.20 2.68 -10.60
CA GLY A 139 17.37 2.16 -9.89
C GLY A 139 18.00 3.13 -8.93
N THR A 140 19.15 2.74 -8.38
CA THR A 140 19.85 3.48 -7.31
C THR A 140 20.52 4.77 -7.77
N GLY A 141 20.37 5.16 -9.05
CA GLY A 141 20.71 6.49 -9.54
C GLY A 141 19.63 7.54 -9.25
N ALA A 142 18.43 7.13 -8.83
CA ALA A 142 17.33 8.01 -8.50
C ALA A 142 17.69 9.00 -7.38
N PRO A 143 17.08 10.19 -7.37
CA PRO A 143 17.32 11.17 -6.32
C PRO A 143 16.67 10.78 -4.99
N VAL A 144 17.30 11.24 -3.91
CA VAL A 144 16.68 11.32 -2.58
C VAL A 144 16.37 12.78 -2.29
N TYR A 145 15.18 13.04 -1.75
CA TYR A 145 14.77 14.39 -1.42
C TYR A 145 14.91 14.65 0.07
N TRP A 146 15.28 15.87 0.45
CA TRP A 146 15.40 16.23 1.86
C TRP A 146 14.70 17.53 2.24
N GLU A 147 14.28 17.59 3.49
CA GLU A 147 13.82 18.80 4.17
C GLU A 147 14.27 18.83 5.63
N TYR A 148 14.28 20.02 6.21
CA TYR A 148 14.70 20.23 7.59
C TYR A 148 13.49 20.55 8.46
N HIS A 149 13.43 20.00 9.67
CA HIS A 149 12.39 20.26 10.66
C HIS A 149 13.02 20.74 11.96
N LYS A 150 12.36 21.68 12.64
CA LYS A 150 12.70 22.03 14.02
C LYS A 150 11.76 21.33 14.99
N HIS A 151 12.28 21.05 16.17
CA HIS A 151 11.43 20.67 17.29
C HIS A 151 10.60 21.89 17.73
N LYS A 152 9.33 21.68 18.11
CA LYS A 152 8.43 22.82 18.42
C LYS A 152 8.89 23.67 19.60
N THR A 153 9.51 23.02 20.59
CA THR A 153 9.77 23.64 21.90
C THR A 153 11.23 23.58 22.33
N ASP A 154 12.09 22.80 21.65
CA ASP A 154 13.50 22.62 22.02
C ASP A 154 14.36 23.19 20.89
N PRO A 155 14.89 24.42 21.02
CA PRO A 155 15.66 25.06 19.96
C PRO A 155 17.00 24.36 19.67
N ALA A 156 17.47 23.50 20.58
CA ALA A 156 18.67 22.69 20.34
C ALA A 156 18.39 21.49 19.41
N ARG A 157 17.12 21.13 19.20
CA ARG A 157 16.73 19.97 18.39
C ARG A 157 16.24 20.37 17.00
N GLY A 158 16.71 19.60 16.02
CA GLY A 158 16.22 19.66 14.64
C GLY A 158 16.40 18.33 13.95
N ALA A 159 15.91 18.17 12.73
CA ALA A 159 16.02 16.91 12.01
C ALA A 159 16.12 17.12 10.50
N TYR A 160 16.96 16.32 9.85
CA TYR A 160 16.93 16.15 8.41
C TYR A 160 16.02 14.98 8.07
N VAL A 161 14.92 15.25 7.38
CA VAL A 161 14.00 14.23 6.83
C VAL A 161 14.47 13.89 5.43
N TYR A 162 14.59 12.59 5.14
CA TYR A 162 14.91 12.07 3.82
C TYR A 162 13.69 11.32 3.29
N TRP A 163 13.31 11.64 2.06
CA TRP A 163 12.21 11.06 1.32
C TRP A 163 12.74 10.18 0.20
N PHE A 164 12.24 8.96 0.14
CA PHE A 164 12.52 8.00 -0.92
C PHE A 164 11.25 7.82 -1.74
N PHE A 165 11.37 7.91 -3.06
CA PHE A 165 10.25 7.75 -3.96
C PHE A 165 10.38 6.46 -4.77
N TYR A 166 9.29 5.70 -4.82
CA TYR A 166 9.13 4.54 -5.67
C TYR A 166 7.84 4.71 -6.49
N ALA A 167 7.84 4.22 -7.72
CA ALA A 167 6.69 4.40 -8.60
C ALA A 167 5.49 3.51 -8.22
N TYR A 168 5.72 2.43 -7.48
CA TYR A 168 4.70 1.47 -7.11
C TYR A 168 5.04 0.78 -5.80
N ASN A 169 4.05 0.65 -4.91
CA ASN A 169 4.12 -0.19 -3.73
C ASN A 169 3.40 -1.51 -3.99
N ASN A 170 4.03 -2.62 -3.62
CA ASN A 170 3.46 -3.96 -3.67
C ASN A 170 3.78 -4.75 -2.40
N LEU A 171 3.01 -4.49 -1.34
CA LEU A 171 3.05 -5.33 -0.15
C LEU A 171 2.22 -6.61 -0.38
N LEU A 172 2.86 -7.76 -0.16
CA LEU A 172 2.19 -9.05 -0.25
C LEU A 172 1.08 -9.14 0.82
N GLY A 173 -0.10 -9.63 0.45
CA GLY A 173 -1.27 -9.69 1.34
C GLY A 173 -2.08 -8.39 1.42
N GLY A 174 -1.81 -7.42 0.54
CA GLY A 174 -2.58 -6.18 0.41
C GLY A 174 -1.70 -4.94 0.55
N ASN A 175 -2.26 -3.76 0.29
CA ASN A 175 -1.53 -2.51 0.14
C ASN A 175 -0.73 -2.47 -1.18
N ARG A 176 -1.41 -2.11 -2.27
CA ARG A 176 -0.87 -2.04 -3.63
C ARG A 176 -1.31 -0.74 -4.27
N HIS A 177 -0.39 0.17 -4.57
CA HIS A 177 -0.72 1.49 -5.09
C HIS A 177 0.39 2.06 -5.96
N GLU A 178 0.03 2.87 -6.96
CA GLU A 178 1.01 3.74 -7.64
C GLU A 178 1.47 4.83 -6.68
N GLY A 179 2.69 5.32 -6.91
CA GLY A 179 3.40 6.29 -6.09
C GLY A 179 3.64 5.81 -4.67
N ASP A 180 4.85 5.92 -4.18
CA ASP A 180 5.17 5.49 -2.83
C ASP A 180 6.24 6.38 -2.23
N TRP A 181 5.93 6.92 -1.05
CA TRP A 181 6.73 7.93 -0.37
C TRP A 181 7.14 7.40 0.99
N GLU A 182 8.37 6.92 1.05
CA GLU A 182 8.99 6.41 2.25
C GLU A 182 9.86 7.49 2.89
N ARG A 183 10.05 7.42 4.22
CA ARG A 183 10.86 8.43 4.91
C ARG A 183 11.54 7.96 6.18
N VAL A 184 12.66 8.61 6.45
CA VAL A 184 13.41 8.54 7.70
C VAL A 184 13.83 9.94 8.12
N ALA A 185 14.16 10.14 9.40
CA ALA A 185 14.64 11.42 9.89
C ALA A 185 15.87 11.27 10.78
N VAL A 186 16.96 11.95 10.46
CA VAL A 186 18.13 12.06 11.35
C VAL A 186 17.85 13.18 12.34
N GLN A 187 17.63 12.82 13.60
CA GLN A 187 17.42 13.76 14.70
C GLN A 187 18.78 14.31 15.16
N LEU A 188 18.82 15.62 15.36
CA LEU A 188 19.98 16.37 15.79
C LEU A 188 19.76 16.98 17.17
N ARG A 189 20.84 17.11 17.92
CA ARG A 189 20.98 17.99 19.07
C ARG A 189 22.23 18.84 18.93
N ASP A 190 22.07 20.15 19.03
CA ASP A 190 23.15 21.12 18.86
C ASP A 190 23.93 20.92 17.55
N GLY A 191 23.20 20.62 16.48
CA GLY A 191 23.74 20.36 15.14
C GLY A 191 24.44 19.00 14.96
N LYS A 192 24.40 18.11 15.96
CA LYS A 192 25.01 16.77 15.90
C LYS A 192 23.95 15.67 15.90
N PRO A 193 24.08 14.62 15.09
CA PRO A 193 23.15 13.49 15.12
C PRO A 193 23.08 12.80 16.49
N GLU A 194 21.86 12.63 17.02
CA GLU A 194 21.58 11.94 18.28
C GLU A 194 20.80 10.64 18.09
N ALA A 195 19.90 10.59 17.10
CA ALA A 195 19.07 9.43 16.79
C ALA A 195 18.59 9.46 15.32
N MET A 196 18.01 8.37 14.87
CA MET A 196 17.30 8.29 13.59
C MET A 196 15.90 7.73 13.80
N THR A 197 14.91 8.39 13.21
CA THR A 197 13.51 7.99 13.18
C THR A 197 13.19 7.24 11.89
N PHE A 198 12.43 6.17 12.02
CA PHE A 198 11.96 5.31 10.92
C PHE A 198 10.44 5.40 10.82
N ALA A 199 9.92 5.88 9.69
CA ALA A 199 8.49 5.85 9.40
C ALA A 199 8.11 4.47 8.84
N LYS A 200 7.98 3.49 9.73
CA LYS A 200 7.67 2.10 9.38
C LYS A 200 6.19 1.90 9.04
N HIS A 201 5.89 0.78 8.37
CA HIS A 201 4.51 0.37 8.15
C HIS A 201 3.84 -0.15 9.43
N GLY A 202 2.51 -0.11 9.46
CA GLY A 202 1.68 -0.79 10.46
C GLY A 202 1.71 -0.21 11.88
N GLY A 203 2.33 0.95 12.12
CA GLY A 203 2.32 1.60 13.43
C GLY A 203 3.01 2.97 13.44
N ASP A 204 3.23 3.49 14.64
CA ASP A 204 3.87 4.78 14.82
C ASP A 204 5.37 4.75 14.49
N PRO A 205 5.95 5.89 14.06
CA PRO A 205 7.38 6.00 13.88
C PRO A 205 8.12 5.62 15.16
N CYS A 206 9.27 4.97 14.99
CA CYS A 206 10.16 4.61 16.07
C CYS A 206 11.56 5.18 15.82
N SER A 207 12.41 5.21 16.84
CA SER A 207 13.78 5.70 16.71
C SER A 207 14.83 4.73 17.24
N VAL A 208 16.05 4.89 16.73
CA VAL A 208 17.27 4.21 17.16
C VAL A 208 18.33 5.27 17.43
N LYS A 209 19.11 5.10 18.50
CA LYS A 209 20.20 6.04 18.82
C LYS A 209 21.26 6.02 17.72
N TRP A 210 21.85 7.18 17.44
CA TRP A 210 22.86 7.30 16.40
C TRP A 210 24.08 6.39 16.63
N SER A 211 24.47 6.18 17.89
CA SER A 211 25.55 5.26 18.27
C SER A 211 25.27 3.81 17.90
N ASP A 212 24.00 3.39 17.95
CA ASP A 212 23.59 2.00 17.81
C ASP A 212 23.39 1.62 16.33
N LEU A 213 23.35 2.62 15.44
CA LEU A 213 23.28 2.46 13.98
C LEU A 213 24.65 2.23 13.33
N ASP A 214 25.75 2.41 14.08
CA ASP A 214 27.13 2.24 13.61
C ASP A 214 27.40 2.87 12.22
N PRO A 215 27.13 4.19 12.06
CA PRO A 215 27.14 4.86 10.76
C PRO A 215 28.53 4.84 10.13
N LYS A 216 28.67 4.13 9.01
CA LYS A 216 29.94 4.02 8.28
C LYS A 216 30.14 5.27 7.44
N GLY A 217 31.26 5.97 7.65
CA GLY A 217 31.53 7.23 6.97
C GLY A 217 30.57 8.38 7.34
N GLY A 218 29.76 8.24 8.40
CA GLY A 218 28.71 9.20 8.75
C GLY A 218 27.33 8.85 8.21
N HIS A 219 27.19 7.77 7.44
CA HIS A 219 25.95 7.34 6.82
C HIS A 219 25.34 6.14 7.58
N PRO A 220 24.19 6.30 8.25
CA PRO A 220 23.50 5.19 8.89
C PRO A 220 22.89 4.26 7.82
N THR A 221 22.77 2.98 8.14
CA THR A 221 22.12 2.02 7.23
C THR A 221 20.61 1.98 7.48
N VAL A 222 19.83 2.08 6.40
CA VAL A 222 18.39 1.86 6.37
C VAL A 222 18.12 0.66 5.50
N TYR A 223 17.25 -0.24 5.93
CA TYR A 223 16.80 -1.36 5.09
C TYR A 223 15.41 -1.05 4.55
N SER A 224 15.28 -1.04 3.22
CA SER A 224 14.01 -0.91 2.53
C SER A 224 13.40 -2.29 2.32
N ALA A 225 12.13 -2.44 2.71
CA ALA A 225 11.41 -3.70 2.60
C ALA A 225 11.08 -4.04 1.14
N ARG A 226 11.06 -5.33 0.83
CA ARG A 226 10.78 -5.81 -0.53
C ARG A 226 9.35 -5.48 -0.94
N GLY A 227 9.19 -4.79 -2.06
CA GLY A 227 7.92 -4.41 -2.68
C GLY A 227 7.19 -3.27 -1.98
N SER A 228 7.18 -3.24 -0.64
CA SER A 228 6.49 -2.22 0.15
C SER A 228 7.36 -1.00 0.50
N HIS A 229 8.66 -1.12 0.29
CA HIS A 229 9.69 -0.11 0.53
C HIS A 229 9.84 0.42 1.95
N GLY A 230 9.00 -0.02 2.89
CA GLY A 230 9.01 0.37 4.29
C GLY A 230 10.43 0.48 4.85
N SER A 231 10.72 1.58 5.53
CA SER A 231 12.07 1.89 6.02
C SER A 231 12.31 1.35 7.43
N TYR A 232 13.29 0.45 7.59
CA TYR A 232 13.59 -0.22 8.87
C TYR A 232 15.05 -0.10 9.31
N PRO A 233 15.32 -0.13 10.63
CA PRO A 233 16.69 -0.10 11.17
C PRO A 233 17.42 -1.43 11.05
N THR A 234 16.70 -2.54 10.85
CA THR A 234 17.28 -3.89 10.85
C THR A 234 16.78 -4.72 9.67
N LYS A 235 17.64 -5.64 9.21
CA LYS A 235 17.24 -6.69 8.26
C LYS A 235 16.44 -7.77 8.98
N GLY A 236 15.50 -8.39 8.27
CA GLY A 236 14.67 -9.46 8.80
C GLY A 236 13.20 -9.31 8.41
N TYR A 237 12.33 -9.81 9.26
CA TYR A 237 10.89 -9.73 9.10
C TYR A 237 10.34 -8.66 10.02
N HIS A 238 9.35 -7.90 9.56
CA HIS A 238 8.71 -6.85 10.35
C HIS A 238 7.20 -6.95 10.20
N ARG A 239 6.48 -7.17 11.30
CA ARG A 239 5.04 -7.38 11.29
C ARG A 239 4.31 -6.09 11.00
N VAL A 240 3.48 -6.14 9.95
CA VAL A 240 2.64 -5.05 9.48
C VAL A 240 1.19 -5.52 9.52
N LYS A 241 0.48 -5.20 10.59
CA LYS A 241 -0.90 -5.68 10.84
C LYS A 241 -1.00 -7.21 10.68
N THR A 242 -1.58 -7.68 9.58
CA THR A 242 -1.81 -9.08 9.24
C THR A 242 -0.77 -9.67 8.28
N THR A 243 0.18 -8.87 7.79
CA THR A 243 1.24 -9.27 6.87
C THR A 243 2.64 -8.93 7.41
N LEU A 244 3.68 -9.09 6.59
CA LEU A 244 5.08 -8.91 6.94
C LEU A 244 5.83 -8.15 5.85
N ASP A 245 6.57 -7.14 6.28
CA ASP A 245 7.67 -6.59 5.51
C ASP A 245 8.89 -7.48 5.64
N ARG A 246 9.66 -7.58 4.55
CA ARG A 246 10.89 -8.34 4.50
C ARG A 246 12.03 -7.47 4.02
N THR A 247 13.04 -7.33 4.87
CA THR A 247 14.25 -6.53 4.60
C THR A 247 15.48 -7.43 4.53
N SER A 248 16.46 -7.06 3.72
CA SER A 248 17.71 -7.82 3.58
C SER A 248 18.84 -6.96 3.00
N GLU A 249 20.07 -7.46 3.03
CA GLU A 249 21.23 -6.80 2.42
C GLU A 249 21.26 -7.06 0.91
N GLY A 250 20.42 -6.36 0.16
CA GLY A 250 20.48 -6.32 -1.30
C GLY A 250 21.30 -5.12 -1.78
N THR A 251 20.83 -4.52 -2.88
CA THR A 251 21.51 -3.43 -3.58
C THR A 251 21.71 -2.22 -2.68
N GLU A 252 22.90 -1.62 -2.75
CA GLU A 252 23.22 -0.38 -2.05
C GLU A 252 22.79 0.83 -2.87
N TRP A 253 22.03 1.72 -2.23
CA TRP A 253 21.70 3.03 -2.75
C TRP A 253 22.38 4.10 -1.89
N HIS A 254 23.45 4.67 -2.44
CA HIS A 254 24.27 5.71 -1.80
C HIS A 254 23.55 7.05 -1.96
N THR A 255 22.66 7.35 -1.03
CA THR A 255 21.68 8.43 -1.22
C THR A 255 22.31 9.83 -1.31
N TRP A 256 23.51 10.01 -0.77
CA TRP A 256 24.28 11.25 -0.85
C TRP A 256 24.81 11.56 -2.25
N ASP A 257 24.85 10.58 -3.17
CA ASP A 257 25.34 10.79 -4.54
C ASP A 257 24.35 11.61 -5.40
N ASN A 258 23.05 11.57 -5.07
CA ASN A 258 22.01 12.33 -5.76
C ASN A 258 20.95 12.85 -4.77
N ILE A 259 21.41 13.64 -3.80
CA ILE A 259 20.52 14.24 -2.79
C ILE A 259 20.07 15.66 -3.20
N ARG A 260 18.76 15.94 -3.11
CA ARG A 260 18.15 17.19 -3.57
C ARG A 260 17.22 17.82 -2.53
N PRO A 261 17.25 19.15 -2.31
CA PRO A 261 16.26 19.79 -1.44
C PRO A 261 14.87 19.68 -2.06
N VAL A 262 13.89 19.20 -1.29
CA VAL A 262 12.52 19.03 -1.77
C VAL A 262 11.90 20.37 -2.22
N LYS A 263 12.21 21.46 -1.51
CA LYS A 263 11.76 22.83 -1.84
C LYS A 263 12.21 23.29 -3.23
N GLY A 264 13.33 22.75 -3.73
CA GLY A 264 13.88 23.11 -5.05
C GLY A 264 13.24 22.34 -6.20
N GLN A 265 12.37 21.36 -5.93
CA GLN A 265 11.76 20.54 -6.96
C GLN A 265 10.59 21.26 -7.62
N PRO A 266 10.37 21.09 -8.93
CA PRO A 266 9.33 21.81 -9.67
C PRO A 266 7.92 21.53 -9.14
N TRP A 267 7.74 20.35 -8.55
CA TRP A 267 6.47 19.85 -8.03
C TRP A 267 6.24 20.16 -6.54
N TRP A 268 7.13 20.86 -5.84
CA TRP A 268 7.07 21.06 -4.37
C TRP A 268 5.71 21.57 -3.87
N GLY A 269 4.98 22.38 -4.64
CA GLY A 269 3.65 22.85 -4.25
C GLY A 269 2.50 21.85 -4.44
N TYR A 270 2.72 20.71 -5.08
CA TYR A 270 1.68 19.73 -5.36
C TYR A 270 1.25 19.04 -4.08
N ALA A 271 -0.05 19.11 -3.77
CA ALA A 271 -0.60 18.54 -2.54
C ALA A 271 -1.56 17.37 -2.81
N GLY A 272 -1.78 17.00 -4.07
CA GLY A 272 -2.61 15.87 -4.45
C GLY A 272 -1.95 14.51 -4.26
N TRP A 273 -2.61 13.48 -4.79
CA TRP A 273 -2.23 12.09 -4.60
C TRP A 273 -1.28 11.59 -5.67
N TRP A 274 -0.26 10.87 -5.24
CA TRP A 274 0.70 10.23 -6.14
C TRP A 274 0.21 8.83 -6.43
N GLY A 275 -0.65 8.67 -7.44
CA GLY A 275 -1.25 7.39 -7.79
C GLY A 275 -2.78 7.39 -7.76
N SER A 276 -3.38 6.40 -8.40
CA SER A 276 -4.83 6.30 -8.53
C SER A 276 -5.53 6.14 -7.18
N GLN A 277 -6.74 6.69 -7.06
CA GLN A 277 -7.57 6.59 -5.86
C GLN A 277 -8.61 5.49 -6.04
N GLN A 278 -8.39 4.35 -5.40
CA GLN A 278 -9.29 3.19 -5.42
C GLN A 278 -10.36 3.24 -4.32
N HIS A 279 -10.28 4.23 -3.42
CA HIS A 279 -11.16 4.36 -2.26
C HIS A 279 -11.11 3.14 -1.32
N VAL A 280 -9.99 2.42 -1.35
CA VAL A 280 -9.69 1.29 -0.45
C VAL A 280 -8.40 1.61 0.30
N SER A 281 -8.46 1.51 1.63
CA SER A 281 -7.30 1.78 2.49
C SER A 281 -6.10 0.91 2.09
N GLY A 282 -4.97 1.56 1.80
CA GLY A 282 -3.75 0.90 1.32
C GLY A 282 -3.68 0.71 -0.20
N PHE A 283 -4.71 1.02 -0.97
CA PHE A 283 -4.67 0.91 -2.44
C PHE A 283 -4.74 2.26 -3.14
N ASN A 284 -4.85 3.33 -2.34
CA ASN A 284 -4.75 4.69 -2.80
C ASN A 284 -3.28 5.11 -2.85
N GLY A 285 -2.88 5.74 -3.95
CA GLY A 285 -1.60 6.44 -4.00
C GLY A 285 -1.52 7.47 -2.87
N PRO A 286 -0.39 7.61 -2.15
CA PRO A 286 -0.26 8.47 -0.99
C PRO A 286 -0.06 9.93 -1.41
N ILE A 287 -0.27 10.85 -0.46
CA ILE A 287 0.16 12.24 -0.62
C ILE A 287 1.69 12.31 -0.42
N GLY A 288 2.37 13.04 -1.30
CA GLY A 288 3.82 13.30 -1.25
C GLY A 288 4.20 14.51 -0.38
N PRO A 289 5.48 14.89 -0.32
CA PRO A 289 5.91 16.04 0.45
C PRO A 289 5.46 17.36 -0.20
N TYR A 290 4.96 18.32 0.61
CA TYR A 290 4.47 19.63 0.17
C TYR A 290 4.61 20.70 1.28
N PRO A 291 4.66 22.02 0.99
CA PRO A 291 5.09 23.06 1.94
C PRO A 291 4.35 23.14 3.28
N LYS A 292 3.09 22.72 3.32
CA LYS A 292 2.25 22.78 4.52
C LYS A 292 2.01 21.41 5.14
N ARG A 293 2.73 20.38 4.69
CA ARG A 293 2.60 19.03 5.22
C ARG A 293 3.15 18.99 6.64
N LEU A 294 2.32 18.54 7.56
CA LEU A 294 2.72 18.27 8.92
C LEU A 294 3.05 16.79 9.07
N LEU A 295 4.22 16.52 9.63
CA LEU A 295 4.77 15.19 9.75
C LEU A 295 4.75 14.73 11.22
N PRO A 296 4.04 13.64 11.53
CA PRO A 296 4.02 13.10 12.88
C PRO A 296 5.33 12.39 13.23
N GLY A 297 5.71 12.47 14.50
CA GLY A 297 6.64 11.55 15.14
C GLY A 297 8.11 11.70 14.74
N ILE A 298 8.49 12.79 14.05
CA ILE A 298 9.89 13.02 13.63
C ILE A 298 10.87 12.93 14.80
N PHE A 299 10.49 13.50 15.94
CA PHE A 299 11.33 13.60 17.13
C PHE A 299 11.01 12.54 18.20
N THR A 300 10.34 11.45 17.79
CA THR A 300 9.97 10.36 18.70
C THR A 300 11.19 9.77 19.42
N SER A 301 10.99 9.43 20.69
CA SER A 301 11.94 8.66 21.50
C SER A 301 11.48 7.21 21.70
N ASP A 302 10.37 6.81 21.08
CA ASP A 302 9.87 5.43 21.16
C ASP A 302 10.83 4.52 20.38
N SER A 303 11.44 3.56 21.07
CA SER A 303 12.47 2.69 20.48
C SER A 303 11.91 1.80 19.39
N CYS A 304 12.66 1.63 18.31
CA CYS A 304 12.38 0.55 17.38
C CYS A 304 12.60 -0.81 18.08
N GLY A 305 11.66 -1.73 17.86
CA GLY A 305 11.84 -3.13 18.24
C GLY A 305 12.87 -3.83 17.34
N PRO A 306 13.37 -5.01 17.76
CA PRO A 306 14.15 -5.87 16.86
C PRO A 306 13.28 -6.36 15.70
N ALA A 307 13.91 -6.89 14.65
CA ALA A 307 13.19 -7.68 13.66
C ALA A 307 12.45 -8.84 14.33
N ASP A 308 11.26 -9.14 13.82
CA ASP A 308 10.48 -10.28 14.25
C ASP A 308 11.18 -11.58 13.87
N GLU A 309 10.91 -12.64 14.64
CA GLU A 309 11.30 -13.98 14.25
C GLU A 309 10.75 -14.28 12.85
N LYS A 310 11.56 -14.96 12.03
CA LYS A 310 11.07 -15.52 10.78
C LYS A 310 9.81 -16.33 11.13
N PRO A 311 8.69 -16.12 10.41
CA PRO A 311 7.50 -16.93 10.64
C PRO A 311 7.92 -18.39 10.68
N THR A 312 7.70 -19.04 11.81
CA THR A 312 7.86 -20.48 11.90
C THR A 312 6.87 -21.07 10.91
N ASP A 313 7.35 -21.98 10.06
CA ASP A 313 6.43 -22.85 9.33
C ASP A 313 5.45 -23.43 10.36
N PRO A 314 4.14 -23.50 10.07
CA PRO A 314 3.20 -24.10 11.00
C PRO A 314 3.69 -25.49 11.42
N PRO A 315 3.40 -25.95 12.65
CA PRO A 315 3.92 -27.22 13.17
C PRO A 315 3.77 -28.33 12.14
N SER A 316 4.86 -29.05 11.87
CA SER A 316 4.98 -30.08 10.83
C SER A 316 4.16 -31.36 11.09
N ASP A 317 3.06 -31.26 11.82
CA ASP A 317 2.12 -32.35 12.07
C ASP A 317 0.87 -32.25 11.19
N GLN A 318 0.90 -31.41 10.15
CA GLN A 318 -0.02 -31.56 9.02
C GLN A 318 0.69 -32.29 7.88
N PRO A 319 0.06 -33.29 7.24
CA PRO A 319 0.72 -34.10 6.22
C PRO A 319 1.25 -33.20 5.12
N THR A 320 2.57 -33.15 4.99
CA THR A 320 3.27 -32.50 3.89
C THR A 320 3.02 -33.28 2.61
N ASP A 321 1.90 -33.02 1.98
CA ASP A 321 1.66 -33.28 0.55
C ASP A 321 1.28 -31.94 -0.10
N GLN A 322 2.27 -31.06 -0.27
CA GLN A 322 2.21 -30.06 -1.33
C GLN A 322 3.14 -30.52 -2.46
N PRO A 323 2.60 -30.87 -3.64
CA PRO A 323 3.40 -31.01 -4.84
C PRO A 323 3.74 -29.62 -5.39
N THR A 324 5.02 -29.39 -5.58
CA THR A 324 5.58 -28.46 -6.56
C THR A 324 5.18 -28.88 -7.98
N ASP A 325 4.78 -27.92 -8.81
CA ASP A 325 4.67 -27.96 -10.28
C ASP A 325 4.38 -29.33 -10.93
N GLN A 326 3.27 -29.96 -10.54
CA GLN A 326 2.63 -30.99 -11.35
C GLN A 326 1.18 -30.60 -11.63
N ALA A 327 0.75 -30.80 -12.88
CA ALA A 327 -0.64 -30.61 -13.30
C ALA A 327 -1.58 -31.24 -12.28
N ALA A 328 -2.56 -30.47 -11.80
CA ALA A 328 -3.49 -30.96 -10.79
C ALA A 328 -4.17 -32.23 -11.34
N PRO A 329 -4.33 -33.31 -10.55
CA PRO A 329 -5.00 -34.51 -11.01
C PRO A 329 -6.39 -34.17 -11.56
N ARG A 330 -6.72 -34.62 -12.78
CA ARG A 330 -8.04 -34.49 -13.40
C ARG A 330 -9.04 -35.45 -12.75
N THR A 331 -9.29 -35.25 -11.45
CA THR A 331 -10.19 -36.05 -10.63
C THR A 331 -11.11 -35.15 -9.82
N LYS A 332 -12.18 -35.74 -9.28
CA LYS A 332 -13.12 -35.05 -8.39
C LYS A 332 -12.43 -34.49 -7.14
N GLU A 333 -11.46 -35.22 -6.60
CA GLU A 333 -10.65 -34.80 -5.45
C GLU A 333 -9.72 -33.64 -5.81
N GLY A 334 -9.21 -33.61 -7.04
CA GLY A 334 -8.44 -32.48 -7.57
C GLY A 334 -9.26 -31.20 -7.65
N ALA A 335 -10.49 -31.29 -8.16
CA ALA A 335 -11.43 -30.16 -8.20
C ALA A 335 -11.79 -29.67 -6.78
N ILE A 336 -12.08 -30.58 -5.86
CA ILE A 336 -12.36 -30.25 -4.46
C ILE A 336 -11.19 -29.49 -3.81
N ARG A 337 -9.96 -30.02 -3.90
CA ARG A 337 -8.78 -29.37 -3.32
C ARG A 337 -8.57 -27.96 -3.90
N ARG A 338 -8.80 -27.80 -5.19
CA ARG A 338 -8.65 -26.49 -5.84
C ARG A 338 -9.73 -25.50 -5.39
N TYR A 339 -10.96 -25.96 -5.20
CA TYR A 339 -12.01 -25.10 -4.66
C TYR A 339 -11.78 -24.76 -3.19
N GLU A 340 -11.27 -25.68 -2.37
CA GLU A 340 -10.86 -25.39 -1.00
C GLU A 340 -9.74 -24.35 -0.97
N GLN A 341 -8.75 -24.45 -1.88
CA GLN A 341 -7.72 -23.42 -2.07
C GLN A 341 -8.34 -22.05 -2.36
N TYR A 342 -9.35 -21.98 -3.23
CA TYR A 342 -10.09 -20.75 -3.51
C TYR A 342 -10.82 -20.22 -2.27
N LEU A 343 -11.58 -21.06 -1.56
CA LEU A 343 -12.28 -20.65 -0.33
C LEU A 343 -11.30 -20.11 0.71
N HIS A 344 -10.16 -20.78 0.91
CA HIS A 344 -9.14 -20.34 1.85
C HIS A 344 -8.51 -19.02 1.39
N ALA A 345 -8.30 -18.86 0.08
CA ALA A 345 -7.78 -17.63 -0.50
C ALA A 345 -8.75 -16.45 -0.28
N VAL A 346 -10.06 -16.65 -0.48
CA VAL A 346 -11.09 -15.66 -0.12
C VAL A 346 -11.04 -15.33 1.38
N GLY A 347 -10.88 -16.34 2.24
CA GLY A 347 -10.76 -16.14 3.69
C GLY A 347 -9.49 -15.39 4.12
N ARG A 348 -8.41 -15.46 3.33
CA ARG A 348 -7.13 -14.75 3.54
C ARG A 348 -7.02 -13.42 2.77
N GLU A 349 -8.02 -13.09 1.95
CA GLU A 349 -7.97 -11.96 1.02
C GLU A 349 -6.78 -12.06 0.03
N ASP A 350 -6.44 -13.29 -0.35
CA ASP A 350 -5.38 -13.65 -1.28
C ASP A 350 -5.87 -13.48 -2.72
N LEU A 351 -5.83 -12.22 -3.17
CA LEU A 351 -6.36 -11.78 -4.46
C LEU A 351 -5.73 -12.54 -5.63
N ASP A 352 -4.42 -12.83 -5.57
CA ASP A 352 -3.70 -13.46 -6.68
C ASP A 352 -4.20 -14.89 -6.87
N THR A 353 -4.34 -15.66 -5.79
CA THR A 353 -4.90 -17.02 -5.85
C THR A 353 -6.38 -17.01 -6.24
N VAL A 354 -7.16 -16.04 -5.74
CA VAL A 354 -8.57 -15.88 -6.08
C VAL A 354 -8.74 -15.62 -7.59
N CYS A 355 -7.99 -14.67 -8.15
CA CYS A 355 -8.03 -14.33 -9.57
C CYS A 355 -7.38 -15.40 -10.46
N GLU A 356 -6.43 -16.18 -9.95
CA GLU A 356 -5.90 -17.34 -10.65
C GLU A 356 -6.98 -18.44 -10.78
N VAL A 357 -7.62 -18.82 -9.67
CA VAL A 357 -8.60 -19.92 -9.67
C VAL A 357 -9.91 -19.51 -10.35
N ALA A 358 -10.36 -18.27 -10.15
CA ALA A 358 -11.58 -17.74 -10.76
C ALA A 358 -11.35 -17.03 -12.09
N GLY A 359 -10.13 -17.07 -12.65
CA GLY A 359 -9.76 -16.30 -13.85
C GLY A 359 -10.75 -16.40 -15.02
N PRO A 360 -11.23 -17.60 -15.42
CA PRO A 360 -12.22 -17.71 -16.49
C PRO A 360 -13.57 -17.06 -16.15
N ALA A 361 -14.11 -17.28 -14.95
CA ALA A 361 -15.34 -16.66 -14.48
C ALA A 361 -15.20 -15.13 -14.37
N ALA A 362 -14.09 -14.66 -13.79
CA ALA A 362 -13.81 -13.24 -13.64
C ALA A 362 -13.60 -12.54 -14.99
N LYS A 363 -13.00 -13.22 -15.97
CA LYS A 363 -12.87 -12.68 -17.32
C LYS A 363 -14.22 -12.54 -18.02
N LYS A 364 -15.10 -13.53 -17.86
CA LYS A 364 -16.48 -13.46 -18.34
C LYS A 364 -17.25 -12.30 -17.69
N ALA A 365 -17.12 -12.12 -16.36
CA ALA A 365 -17.73 -10.98 -15.67
C ALA A 365 -17.16 -9.62 -16.12
N GLU A 366 -15.85 -9.55 -16.39
CA GLU A 366 -15.21 -8.36 -16.97
C GLU A 366 -15.81 -8.03 -18.34
N ASP A 367 -15.96 -9.03 -19.22
CA ASP A 367 -16.55 -8.87 -20.55
C ASP A 367 -18.05 -8.48 -20.50
N GLU A 368 -18.74 -8.79 -19.39
CA GLU A 368 -20.11 -8.36 -19.08
C GLU A 368 -20.19 -6.97 -18.42
N GLY A 369 -19.04 -6.31 -18.19
CA GLY A 369 -18.96 -4.93 -17.71
C GLY A 369 -18.77 -4.77 -16.20
N PHE A 370 -18.49 -5.85 -15.45
CA PHE A 370 -18.21 -5.76 -14.01
C PHE A 370 -16.79 -5.27 -13.69
N GLY A 371 -15.88 -5.25 -14.67
CA GLY A 371 -14.48 -4.86 -14.51
C GLY A 371 -13.56 -6.02 -14.13
N PRO A 372 -12.23 -5.78 -14.09
CA PRO A 372 -11.24 -6.84 -13.89
C PRO A 372 -11.33 -7.45 -12.47
N CYS A 373 -10.89 -8.70 -12.34
CA CYS A 373 -10.90 -9.44 -11.08
C CYS A 373 -10.22 -8.67 -9.95
N GLU A 374 -9.07 -8.06 -10.25
CA GLU A 374 -8.22 -7.35 -9.32
C GLU A 374 -8.87 -6.09 -8.76
N ALA A 375 -9.86 -5.52 -9.45
CA ALA A 375 -10.61 -4.35 -8.99
C ALA A 375 -11.89 -4.72 -8.24
N THR A 376 -12.51 -5.85 -8.58
CA THR A 376 -13.83 -6.25 -8.07
C THR A 376 -13.76 -7.11 -6.80
N PHE A 377 -12.81 -8.04 -6.73
CA PHE A 377 -12.69 -8.93 -5.56
C PHE A 377 -12.31 -8.24 -4.25
N PRO A 378 -11.51 -7.15 -4.23
CA PRO A 378 -11.32 -6.37 -3.00
C PRO A 378 -12.64 -5.84 -2.41
N ILE A 379 -13.61 -5.47 -3.27
CA ILE A 379 -14.95 -5.06 -2.82
C ILE A 379 -15.71 -6.26 -2.25
N THR A 380 -15.63 -7.41 -2.92
CA THR A 380 -16.20 -8.68 -2.43
C THR A 380 -15.66 -9.05 -1.06
N PHE A 381 -14.36 -8.90 -0.82
CA PHE A 381 -13.77 -9.17 0.49
C PHE A 381 -14.35 -8.26 1.58
N GLN A 382 -14.66 -6.99 1.28
CA GLN A 382 -15.27 -6.09 2.27
C GLN A 382 -16.70 -6.48 2.65
N MET A 383 -17.42 -7.17 1.75
CA MET A 383 -18.78 -7.65 2.03
C MET A 383 -18.81 -8.89 2.95
N ILE A 384 -17.67 -9.58 3.11
CA ILE A 384 -17.57 -10.79 3.94
C ILE A 384 -17.15 -10.40 5.36
N SER A 385 -17.94 -10.80 6.36
CA SER A 385 -17.63 -10.48 7.76
C SER A 385 -16.32 -11.13 8.24
N PRO A 386 -15.62 -10.57 9.25
CA PRO A 386 -14.41 -11.17 9.81
C PRO A 386 -14.61 -12.62 10.28
N THR A 387 -15.79 -12.93 10.82
CA THR A 387 -16.15 -14.29 11.26
C THR A 387 -16.26 -15.25 10.08
N GLN A 388 -16.88 -14.82 8.98
CA GLN A 388 -16.98 -15.61 7.75
C GLN A 388 -15.61 -15.80 7.10
N LYS A 389 -14.77 -14.76 7.02
CA LYS A 389 -13.38 -14.87 6.51
C LYS A 389 -12.58 -15.90 7.30
N LYS A 390 -12.64 -15.83 8.64
CA LYS A 390 -11.97 -16.81 9.50
C LYS A 390 -12.49 -18.23 9.30
N ALA A 391 -13.79 -18.39 9.07
CA ALA A 391 -14.37 -19.70 8.79
C ALA A 391 -13.95 -20.26 7.42
N LEU A 392 -13.82 -19.39 6.42
CA LEU A 392 -13.36 -19.74 5.07
C LEU A 392 -11.90 -20.22 5.06
N GLN A 393 -11.04 -19.71 5.93
CA GLN A 393 -9.62 -20.14 6.02
C GLN A 393 -9.44 -21.64 6.34
N THR A 394 -10.44 -22.29 6.90
CA THR A 394 -10.42 -23.73 7.23
C THR A 394 -11.61 -24.48 6.62
N ALA A 395 -12.28 -23.88 5.63
CA ALA A 395 -13.44 -24.50 5.01
C ALA A 395 -13.03 -25.76 4.23
N THR A 396 -13.88 -26.79 4.25
CA THR A 396 -13.69 -28.02 3.49
C THR A 396 -14.94 -28.32 2.68
N VAL A 397 -14.85 -29.19 1.68
CA VAL A 397 -15.99 -29.60 0.84
C VAL A 397 -16.35 -31.05 1.15
N ASP A 398 -17.64 -31.33 1.41
CA ASP A 398 -18.17 -32.70 1.49
C ASP A 398 -18.20 -33.34 0.10
N PRO A 399 -17.33 -34.33 -0.20
CA PRO A 399 -17.25 -34.91 -1.54
C PRO A 399 -18.55 -35.59 -1.97
N ARG A 400 -19.40 -35.99 -1.01
CA ARG A 400 -20.69 -36.66 -1.29
C ARG A 400 -21.75 -35.69 -1.82
N LYS A 401 -21.57 -34.39 -1.62
CA LYS A 401 -22.50 -33.33 -2.06
C LYS A 401 -22.06 -32.64 -3.35
N VAL A 402 -20.85 -32.92 -3.84
CA VAL A 402 -20.35 -32.44 -5.13
C VAL A 402 -21.04 -33.19 -6.27
N VAL A 403 -21.66 -32.44 -7.17
CA VAL A 403 -22.41 -32.95 -8.33
C VAL A 403 -21.45 -33.13 -9.50
N VAL A 404 -21.44 -34.32 -10.08
CA VAL A 404 -20.62 -34.63 -11.26
C VAL A 404 -21.40 -34.30 -12.52
N ARG A 405 -20.91 -33.37 -13.34
CA ARG A 405 -21.51 -33.03 -14.64
C ARG A 405 -20.84 -33.77 -15.78
N ALA A 406 -19.51 -33.81 -15.75
CA ALA A 406 -18.66 -34.53 -16.68
C ALA A 406 -17.37 -34.95 -15.96
N PRO A 407 -16.53 -35.83 -16.55
CA PRO A 407 -15.23 -36.21 -15.95
C PRO A 407 -14.30 -35.03 -15.64
N ASP A 408 -14.54 -33.88 -16.29
CA ASP A 408 -13.77 -32.65 -16.21
C ASP A 408 -14.59 -31.44 -15.77
N LYS A 409 -15.81 -31.66 -15.26
CA LYS A 409 -16.71 -30.60 -14.83
C LYS A 409 -17.54 -31.02 -13.61
N PHE A 410 -17.46 -30.23 -12.55
CA PHE A 410 -18.13 -30.49 -11.28
C PHE A 410 -18.84 -29.24 -10.76
N ASP A 411 -20.00 -29.41 -10.15
CA ASP A 411 -20.67 -28.33 -9.43
C ASP A 411 -20.52 -28.58 -7.92
N ILE A 412 -20.11 -27.54 -7.20
CA ILE A 412 -19.95 -27.53 -5.76
C ILE A 412 -21.01 -26.58 -5.19
N PRO A 413 -22.15 -27.11 -4.69
CA PRO A 413 -23.19 -26.26 -4.09
C PRO A 413 -22.75 -25.72 -2.73
N ALA A 414 -23.33 -24.60 -2.28
CA ALA A 414 -23.02 -24.00 -0.97
C ALA A 414 -23.18 -25.03 0.16
N ALA A 415 -24.21 -25.87 0.06
CA ALA A 415 -24.48 -26.95 1.02
C ALA A 415 -23.36 -28.01 1.12
N ALA A 416 -22.44 -28.07 0.16
CA ALA A 416 -21.26 -28.93 0.21
C ALA A 416 -20.13 -28.33 1.06
N VAL A 417 -20.10 -27.01 1.27
CA VAL A 417 -19.07 -26.34 2.07
C VAL A 417 -19.32 -26.55 3.57
N ARG A 418 -18.27 -26.99 4.27
CA ARG A 418 -18.23 -27.20 5.71
C ARG A 418 -17.24 -26.23 6.33
N ALA A 419 -17.73 -25.35 7.19
CA ALA A 419 -16.93 -24.39 7.92
C ALA A 419 -17.48 -24.19 9.34
N SER A 420 -16.81 -23.38 10.15
CA SER A 420 -17.28 -23.03 11.50
C SER A 420 -18.51 -22.11 11.50
N VAL A 421 -18.90 -21.59 10.33
CA VAL A 421 -20.18 -20.92 10.08
C VAL A 421 -20.89 -21.58 8.89
N THR A 422 -22.21 -21.47 8.85
CA THR A 422 -23.02 -21.94 7.72
C THR A 422 -23.09 -20.85 6.65
N PHE A 423 -22.79 -21.21 5.41
CA PHE A 423 -22.98 -20.35 4.25
C PHE A 423 -24.26 -20.77 3.50
N SER A 424 -25.09 -19.79 3.15
CA SER A 424 -26.29 -19.96 2.35
C SER A 424 -26.00 -19.94 0.84
N GLU A 425 -26.92 -20.45 0.03
CA GLU A 425 -26.84 -20.33 -1.44
C GLU A 425 -26.82 -18.86 -1.89
N SER A 426 -27.42 -17.94 -1.14
CA SER A 426 -27.33 -16.49 -1.43
C SER A 426 -25.95 -15.88 -1.15
N GLU A 427 -25.10 -16.54 -0.36
CA GLU A 427 -23.79 -16.00 0.04
C GLU A 427 -22.64 -16.52 -0.83
N ILE A 428 -22.63 -17.82 -1.17
CA ILE A 428 -21.55 -18.43 -1.95
C ILE A 428 -22.03 -19.17 -3.19
N GLY A 429 -23.35 -19.34 -3.35
CA GLY A 429 -23.96 -20.00 -4.50
C GLY A 429 -23.50 -21.43 -4.73
N THR A 430 -23.77 -21.90 -5.95
CA THR A 430 -23.15 -23.10 -6.50
C THR A 430 -22.02 -22.65 -7.42
N SER A 431 -20.81 -23.19 -7.24
CA SER A 431 -19.67 -22.90 -8.10
C SER A 431 -19.36 -24.06 -9.03
N THR A 432 -19.03 -23.76 -10.27
CA THR A 432 -18.75 -24.72 -11.33
C THR A 432 -17.25 -24.75 -11.60
N LEU A 433 -16.63 -25.92 -11.40
CA LEU A 433 -15.22 -26.12 -11.70
C LEU A 433 -15.03 -26.93 -12.97
N GLU A 434 -14.17 -26.43 -13.86
CA GLU A 434 -13.76 -27.10 -15.10
C GLU A 434 -12.24 -27.32 -15.15
N TYR A 435 -11.83 -28.45 -15.74
CA TYR A 435 -10.41 -28.76 -15.94
C TYR A 435 -9.90 -28.16 -17.26
N LEU A 436 -9.12 -27.10 -17.17
CA LEU A 436 -8.59 -26.35 -18.31
C LEU A 436 -7.06 -26.31 -18.22
N LYS A 437 -6.37 -26.52 -19.35
CA LYS A 437 -4.91 -26.31 -19.47
C LYS A 437 -4.05 -26.94 -18.34
N GLY A 438 -4.46 -28.10 -17.80
CA GLY A 438 -3.72 -28.84 -16.78
C GLY A 438 -4.06 -28.47 -15.33
N ASN A 439 -5.09 -27.66 -15.09
CA ASN A 439 -5.54 -27.30 -13.74
C ASN A 439 -7.07 -27.11 -13.66
N TRP A 440 -7.61 -26.96 -12.45
CA TRP A 440 -9.03 -26.71 -12.19
C TRP A 440 -9.30 -25.21 -11.99
N TYR A 441 -10.38 -24.71 -12.59
CA TYR A 441 -10.77 -23.29 -12.55
C TYR A 441 -12.27 -23.14 -12.32
N ILE A 442 -12.67 -22.05 -11.67
CA ILE A 442 -14.08 -21.64 -11.57
C ILE A 442 -14.47 -20.92 -12.87
N THR A 443 -15.60 -21.31 -13.46
CA THR A 443 -16.00 -20.87 -14.82
C THR A 443 -17.38 -20.21 -14.91
N ASP A 444 -18.18 -20.24 -13.84
CA ASP A 444 -19.54 -19.71 -13.84
C ASP A 444 -19.67 -18.22 -13.55
#